data_AF-E9P8J4-F1
#
_entry.id   AF-E9P8J4-F1
#
_cell.length_a   1.000
_cell.length_b   1.000
_cell.length_c   1.000
_cell.angle_alpha   90.00
_cell.angle_beta   90.00
_cell.angle_gamma   90.00
#
_symmetry.space_group_name_H-M   'P 1'
#
loop_
_entity.id
_entity.type
_entity.pdbx_description
1 polymer ?
#
loop_
_entity_poly.entity_id
_entity_poly.type
_entity_poly.pdbx_seq_one_letter_code
_entity_poly.pdbx_strand_id
1 'polypeptide(L)'
;MQTPSENTDVKLDTLDEPSAHLIEENVALPKEIFSSYWSYVLYEMARYKLIVIVLLLNVCLVLLFLFFHDGVLTISFYSLSLIFCLPMLGASVGEFTKPIRNQDFEINLLVEVIKRKPAVRGKEWRTITYNMNQYLFDHGLWNTPYRFYDEEDCHRYFLRLIEGKTFKKQGDPPTSNVTDAQSNDETAGTPNEAAESFTFHSGPNYQKYLSKAAEIEQQSQDNYWQGRHPDIDALP
;
A
#
# COMPACT_ATOMS: atom_id res chain seq x y z
N MET A 1 -30.95 58.66 31.18
CA MET A 1 -29.62 58.26 31.70
C MET A 1 -28.68 58.06 30.52
N GLN A 2 -27.39 58.28 30.75
CA GLN A 2 -26.31 58.50 29.78
C GLN A 2 -26.11 57.39 28.71
N THR A 3 -25.59 57.83 27.56
CA THR A 3 -24.87 57.16 26.45
C THR A 3 -23.54 56.49 26.90
N PRO A 4 -22.66 55.87 26.05
CA PRO A 4 -22.70 55.52 24.60
C PRO A 4 -22.05 54.14 24.21
N SER A 5 -22.10 53.80 22.89
CA SER A 5 -21.02 53.23 22.04
C SER A 5 -20.30 51.92 22.42
N GLU A 6 -20.33 50.91 21.53
CA GLU A 6 -19.12 50.49 20.79
C GLU A 6 -19.47 49.70 19.53
N ASN A 7 -18.73 50.01 18.46
CA ASN A 7 -18.80 49.48 17.11
C ASN A 7 -17.61 48.51 16.92
N THR A 8 -17.56 47.76 15.82
CA THR A 8 -16.41 46.94 15.34
C THR A 8 -16.13 45.67 16.20
N ASP A 9 -15.71 44.52 15.67
CA ASP A 9 -15.02 44.24 14.42
C ASP A 9 -15.17 42.77 14.03
N VAL A 10 -14.98 42.52 12.75
CA VAL A 10 -14.88 41.21 12.12
C VAL A 10 -13.72 40.42 12.74
N LYS A 11 -13.98 39.18 13.17
CA LYS A 11 -12.94 38.14 13.15
C LYS A 11 -13.52 36.78 12.83
N LEU A 12 -13.72 36.58 11.52
CA LEU A 12 -13.57 35.30 10.87
C LEU A 12 -12.09 34.91 11.04
N ASP A 13 -11.79 33.90 11.84
CA ASP A 13 -10.48 33.24 11.78
C ASP A 13 -10.56 31.82 12.35
N THR A 14 -10.16 30.90 11.48
CA THR A 14 -9.55 29.61 11.79
C THR A 14 -10.34 28.69 12.72
N LEU A 15 -11.27 27.94 12.10
CA LEU A 15 -11.35 26.50 12.38
C LEU A 15 -9.99 25.90 11.98
N ASP A 16 -9.00 26.07 12.84
CA ASP A 16 -7.79 25.25 12.81
C ASP A 16 -8.27 23.82 13.01
N GLU A 17 -8.21 23.08 11.91
CA GLU A 17 -8.07 21.63 11.90
C GLU A 17 -7.18 21.24 13.08
N PRO A 18 -7.64 20.41 14.03
CA PRO A 18 -6.86 20.08 15.21
C PRO A 18 -5.62 19.31 14.75
N SER A 19 -4.56 20.08 14.48
CA SER A 19 -3.17 19.69 14.47
C SER A 19 -2.89 18.32 13.83
N ALA A 20 -2.90 18.28 12.50
CA ALA A 20 -2.31 17.17 11.74
C ALA A 20 -0.87 16.85 12.24
N HIS A 21 -0.15 17.84 12.78
CA HIS A 21 1.16 17.68 13.42
C HIS A 21 1.15 17.04 14.82
N LEU A 22 0.10 17.21 15.64
CA LEU A 22 0.03 16.53 16.95
C LEU A 22 -0.50 15.09 16.82
N ILE A 23 -1.27 14.81 15.77
CA ILE A 23 -1.58 13.43 15.37
C ILE A 23 -0.29 12.74 14.89
N GLU A 24 0.54 13.42 14.10
CA GLU A 24 1.83 12.89 13.59
C GLU A 24 2.82 12.49 14.70
N GLU A 25 2.79 13.14 15.87
CA GLU A 25 3.70 12.84 17.00
C GLU A 25 3.21 11.68 17.90
N ASN A 26 1.89 11.40 17.94
CA ASN A 26 1.30 10.39 18.84
C ASN A 26 0.95 9.06 18.14
N VAL A 27 1.34 8.91 16.87
CA VAL A 27 1.03 7.73 16.07
C VAL A 27 2.04 6.63 16.38
N ALA A 28 1.61 5.61 17.12
CA ALA A 28 2.40 4.43 17.42
C ALA A 28 2.29 3.37 16.32
N LEU A 29 3.42 2.98 15.73
CA LEU A 29 3.49 1.87 14.78
C LEU A 29 3.79 0.55 15.49
N PRO A 30 3.53 -0.61 14.87
CA PRO A 30 3.81 -1.91 15.48
C PRO A 30 5.23 -2.04 16.04
N LYS A 31 6.23 -1.49 15.35
CA LYS A 31 7.62 -1.44 15.80
C LYS A 31 7.84 -0.83 17.19
N GLU A 32 6.95 0.07 17.63
CA GLU A 32 7.01 0.73 18.93
C GLU A 32 6.14 0.03 19.99
N ILE A 33 5.13 -0.71 19.55
CA ILE A 33 4.20 -1.44 20.41
C ILE A 33 4.79 -2.79 20.82
N PHE A 34 5.46 -3.48 19.89
CA PHE A 34 6.00 -4.82 20.10
C PHE A 34 7.47 -4.76 20.53
N SER A 35 7.84 -5.58 21.51
CA SER A 35 9.22 -5.67 22.01
C SER A 35 10.22 -6.21 20.97
N SER A 36 9.73 -6.93 19.96
CA SER A 36 10.52 -7.46 18.85
C SER A 36 9.66 -7.76 17.64
N TYR A 37 10.29 -7.80 16.46
CA TYR A 37 9.65 -8.20 15.22
C TYR A 37 9.02 -9.61 15.30
N TRP A 38 9.67 -10.55 15.98
CA TRP A 38 9.14 -11.90 16.17
C TRP A 38 7.89 -11.94 17.05
N SER A 39 7.84 -11.10 18.09
CA SER A 39 6.62 -10.96 18.90
C SER A 39 5.45 -10.42 18.08
N TYR A 40 5.73 -9.45 17.20
CA TYR A 40 4.75 -8.92 16.24
C TYR A 40 4.26 -10.02 15.29
N VAL A 41 5.17 -10.75 14.64
CA VAL A 41 4.80 -11.81 13.68
C VAL A 41 4.00 -12.92 14.36
N LEU A 42 4.37 -13.33 15.58
CA LEU A 42 3.60 -14.30 16.36
C LEU A 42 2.19 -13.78 16.68
N TYR A 43 2.08 -12.51 17.06
CA TYR A 43 0.78 -11.87 17.32
C TYR A 43 -0.11 -11.88 16.09
N GLU A 44 0.42 -11.49 14.93
CA GLU A 44 -0.32 -11.49 13.66
C GLU A 44 -0.74 -12.90 13.22
N MET A 45 0.17 -13.88 13.32
CA MET A 45 -0.14 -15.28 13.01
C MET A 45 -1.23 -15.85 13.94
N ALA A 46 -1.20 -15.50 15.22
CA ALA A 46 -2.23 -15.92 16.18
C ALA A 46 -3.61 -15.30 15.93
N ARG A 47 -3.69 -14.20 15.16
CA ARG A 47 -4.97 -13.61 14.73
C ARG A 47 -5.50 -14.21 13.44
N TYR A 48 -4.71 -15.01 12.74
CA TYR A 48 -5.15 -15.70 11.53
C TYR A 48 -5.76 -17.06 11.87
N LYS A 49 -7.09 -17.17 11.77
CA LYS A 49 -7.88 -18.34 12.23
C LYS A 49 -7.36 -19.68 11.68
N LEU A 50 -7.03 -19.75 10.38
CA LEU A 50 -6.57 -20.99 9.76
C LEU A 50 -5.22 -21.44 10.31
N ILE A 51 -4.28 -20.52 10.54
CA ILE A 51 -2.97 -20.83 11.14
C ILE A 51 -3.18 -21.39 12.55
N VAL A 52 -4.02 -20.74 13.37
CA VAL A 52 -4.32 -21.21 14.73
C VAL A 52 -4.96 -22.60 14.72
N ILE A 53 -5.95 -22.85 13.87
CA ILE A 53 -6.63 -24.16 13.78
C ILE A 53 -5.63 -25.24 13.37
N VAL A 54 -4.84 -25.02 12.31
CA VAL A 54 -3.86 -26.00 11.83
C VAL A 54 -2.77 -26.23 12.88
N LEU A 55 -2.31 -25.17 13.55
CA LEU A 55 -1.32 -25.29 14.64
C LEU A 55 -1.88 -26.11 15.81
N LEU A 56 -3.10 -25.84 16.26
CA LEU A 56 -3.76 -26.61 17.32
C LEU A 56 -3.93 -28.07 16.95
N LEU A 57 -4.35 -28.36 15.71
CA LEU A 57 -4.45 -29.74 15.21
C LEU A 57 -3.09 -30.46 15.24
N ASN A 58 -2.02 -29.78 14.82
CA ASN A 58 -0.67 -30.33 14.89
C ASN A 58 -0.23 -30.60 16.34
N VAL A 59 -0.48 -29.67 17.26
CA VAL A 59 -0.15 -29.85 18.69
C VAL A 59 -0.91 -31.04 19.27
N CYS A 60 -2.22 -31.14 19.01
CA CYS A 60 -3.02 -32.29 19.43
C CYS A 60 -2.47 -33.61 18.86
N LEU A 61 -2.11 -33.63 17.58
CA LEU A 61 -1.56 -34.80 16.91
C LEU A 61 -0.23 -35.25 17.55
N VAL A 62 0.66 -34.30 17.85
CA VAL A 62 1.94 -34.58 18.53
C VAL A 62 1.72 -35.09 19.95
N LEU A 63 0.80 -34.50 20.70
CA LEU A 63 0.47 -34.99 22.05
C LEU A 63 -0.07 -36.42 22.00
N LEU A 64 -1.02 -36.70 21.11
CA LEU A 64 -1.56 -38.05 20.92
C LEU A 64 -0.45 -39.05 20.53
N PHE A 65 0.49 -38.64 19.68
CA PHE A 65 1.66 -39.47 19.36
C PHE A 65 2.48 -39.80 20.61
N LEU A 66 2.84 -38.79 21.41
CA LEU A 66 3.64 -39.01 22.61
C LEU A 66 2.96 -39.98 23.59
N PHE A 67 1.64 -39.92 23.75
CA PHE A 67 0.90 -40.78 24.68
C PHE A 67 0.57 -42.18 24.17
N PHE A 68 0.40 -42.38 22.86
CA PHE A 68 -0.18 -43.62 22.30
C PHE A 68 0.73 -44.35 21.29
N HIS A 69 2.05 -44.11 21.31
CA HIS A 69 3.01 -44.66 20.34
C HIS A 69 3.36 -46.16 20.55
N ASP A 70 2.37 -47.03 20.73
CA ASP A 70 2.63 -48.43 21.07
C ASP A 70 2.75 -49.40 19.87
N GLY A 71 2.74 -48.90 18.62
CA GLY A 71 2.80 -49.78 17.46
C GLY A 71 3.20 -49.13 16.13
N VAL A 72 3.68 -49.97 15.21
CA VAL A 72 4.11 -49.58 13.85
C VAL A 72 2.97 -48.90 13.08
N LEU A 73 1.74 -49.41 13.20
CA LEU A 73 0.57 -48.81 12.55
C LEU A 73 0.28 -47.39 13.08
N THR A 74 0.43 -47.18 14.38
CA THR A 74 0.26 -45.86 15.00
C THR A 74 1.32 -44.90 14.50
N ILE A 75 2.59 -45.31 14.48
CA ILE A 75 3.70 -44.51 13.93
C ILE A 75 3.47 -44.17 12.45
N SER A 76 3.02 -45.13 11.64
CA SER A 76 2.70 -44.91 10.22
C SER A 76 1.54 -43.93 10.03
N PHE A 77 0.48 -44.02 10.84
CA PHE A 77 -0.65 -43.10 10.80
C PHE A 77 -0.25 -41.65 11.15
N TYR A 78 0.56 -41.46 12.18
CA TYR A 78 1.07 -40.13 12.54
C TYR A 78 2.02 -39.57 11.48
N SER A 79 2.90 -40.40 10.94
CA SER A 79 3.80 -39.99 9.86
C SER A 79 3.01 -39.52 8.64
N LEU A 80 1.97 -40.27 8.25
CA LEU A 80 1.07 -39.89 7.17
C LEU A 80 0.31 -38.60 7.49
N SER A 81 -0.19 -38.46 8.72
CA SER A 81 -0.90 -37.25 9.16
C SER A 81 -0.01 -36.00 9.13
N LEU A 82 1.26 -36.13 9.54
CA LEU A 82 2.25 -35.05 9.49
C LEU A 82 2.54 -34.63 8.04
N ILE A 83 2.63 -35.59 7.12
CA ILE A 83 2.81 -35.34 5.68
C ILE A 83 1.67 -34.48 5.12
N PHE A 84 0.44 -34.58 5.64
CA PHE A 84 -0.67 -33.72 5.21
C PHE A 84 -0.77 -32.41 6.00
N CYS A 85 -0.45 -32.42 7.30
CA CYS A 85 -0.61 -31.25 8.16
C CYS A 85 0.49 -30.19 7.95
N LEU A 86 1.73 -30.60 7.65
CA LEU A 86 2.82 -29.65 7.38
C LEU A 86 2.58 -28.81 6.10
N PRO A 87 2.18 -29.40 4.95
CA PRO A 87 1.78 -28.61 3.78
C PRO A 87 0.59 -27.69 4.04
N MET A 88 -0.39 -28.12 4.83
CA MET A 88 -1.52 -27.26 5.20
C MET A 88 -1.08 -26.04 6.03
N LEU A 89 -0.14 -26.24 6.95
CA LEU A 89 0.46 -25.14 7.71
C LEU A 89 1.24 -24.20 6.77
N GLY A 90 2.07 -24.76 5.89
CA GLY A 90 2.79 -24.01 4.88
C GLY A 90 1.88 -23.21 3.94
N ALA A 91 0.78 -23.81 3.49
CA ALA A 91 -0.23 -23.14 2.66
C ALA A 91 -0.89 -21.97 3.42
N SER A 92 -1.26 -22.18 4.70
CA SER A 92 -1.86 -21.14 5.55
C SER A 92 -0.91 -19.96 5.78
N VAL A 93 0.39 -20.23 5.99
CA VAL A 93 1.42 -19.18 6.08
C VAL A 93 1.63 -18.49 4.71
N GLY A 94 1.56 -19.25 3.62
CA GLY A 94 1.58 -18.71 2.27
C GLY A 94 0.41 -17.75 2.01
N GLU A 95 -0.79 -18.07 2.52
CA GLU A 95 -1.95 -17.17 2.42
C GLU A 95 -1.75 -15.88 3.23
N PHE A 96 -1.20 -16.01 4.44
CA PHE A 96 -0.87 -14.86 5.29
C PHE A 96 0.16 -13.92 4.63
N THR A 97 1.12 -14.45 3.88
CA THR A 97 2.14 -13.65 3.18
C THR A 97 1.67 -13.09 1.84
N LYS A 98 0.46 -13.41 1.37
CA LYS A 98 -0.07 -12.85 0.12
C LYS A 98 -0.11 -11.30 0.21
N PRO A 99 0.27 -10.60 -0.88
CA PRO A 99 0.12 -9.16 -0.94
C PRO A 99 -1.37 -8.81 -0.91
N ILE A 100 -1.69 -7.68 -0.27
CA ILE A 100 -3.04 -7.12 -0.35
C ILE A 100 -3.23 -6.67 -1.79
N ARG A 101 -4.23 -7.25 -2.46
CA ARG A 101 -4.64 -6.89 -3.81
C ARG A 101 -6.03 -6.28 -3.75
N ASN A 102 -6.07 -5.01 -3.40
CA ASN A 102 -7.30 -4.23 -3.31
C ASN A 102 -7.04 -2.85 -3.93
N GLN A 103 -7.75 -2.55 -5.02
CA GLN A 103 -7.52 -1.33 -5.79
C GLN A 103 -7.89 -0.08 -5.00
N ASP A 104 -8.92 -0.11 -4.16
CA ASP A 104 -9.32 1.06 -3.35
C ASP A 104 -8.26 1.38 -2.30
N PHE A 105 -7.69 0.35 -1.67
CA PHE A 105 -6.54 0.50 -0.77
C PHE A 105 -5.34 1.09 -1.49
N GLU A 106 -4.99 0.57 -2.66
CA GLU A 106 -3.87 1.10 -3.45
C GLU A 106 -4.12 2.57 -3.85
N ILE A 107 -5.34 2.92 -4.30
CA ILE A 107 -5.70 4.31 -4.60
C ILE A 107 -5.54 5.19 -3.37
N ASN A 108 -6.01 4.74 -2.21
CA ASN A 108 -5.94 5.51 -0.98
C ASN A 108 -4.48 5.75 -0.54
N LEU A 109 -3.62 4.73 -0.68
CA LEU A 109 -2.18 4.87 -0.46
C LEU A 109 -1.57 5.92 -1.41
N LEU A 110 -1.90 5.87 -2.71
CA LEU A 110 -1.40 6.83 -3.69
C LEU A 110 -1.87 8.25 -3.37
N VAL A 111 -3.13 8.43 -2.94
CA VAL A 111 -3.68 9.73 -2.53
C VAL A 111 -2.95 10.28 -1.31
N GLU A 112 -2.69 9.45 -0.29
CA GLU A 112 -1.94 9.88 0.90
C GLU A 112 -0.49 10.30 0.55
N VAL A 113 0.18 9.56 -0.33
CA VAL A 113 1.52 9.93 -0.85
C VAL A 113 1.47 11.26 -1.59
N ILE A 114 0.47 11.47 -2.46
CA ILE A 114 0.32 12.72 -3.22
C ILE A 114 0.04 13.91 -2.29
N LYS A 115 -0.82 13.71 -1.29
CA LYS A 115 -1.22 14.75 -0.34
C LYS A 115 -0.04 15.20 0.52
N ARG A 116 0.72 14.25 1.05
CA ARG A 116 1.78 14.53 2.03
C ARG A 116 3.14 14.82 1.41
N LYS A 117 3.38 14.38 0.17
CA LYS A 117 4.66 14.52 -0.54
C LYS A 117 5.84 14.07 0.34
N PRO A 118 5.86 12.80 0.77
CA PRO A 118 6.84 12.33 1.73
C PRO A 118 8.26 12.43 1.16
N ALA A 119 9.22 12.85 2.01
CA ALA A 119 10.63 12.68 1.69
C ALA A 119 11.04 11.21 1.82
N VAL A 120 12.12 10.78 1.15
CA VAL A 120 12.63 9.39 1.15
C VAL A 120 12.77 8.79 2.57
N ARG A 121 13.16 9.60 3.55
CA ARG A 121 13.25 9.23 4.98
C ARG A 121 12.49 10.22 5.86
N GLY A 122 11.39 10.72 5.32
CA GLY A 122 10.55 11.71 5.98
C GLY A 122 9.64 11.08 7.03
N LYS A 123 9.31 11.85 8.07
CA LYS A 123 8.33 11.49 9.10
C LYS A 123 6.93 11.28 8.53
N GLU A 124 6.68 11.76 7.32
CA GLU A 124 5.40 11.62 6.63
C GLU A 124 5.06 10.15 6.36
N TRP A 125 6.07 9.30 6.07
CA TRP A 125 5.86 7.86 5.87
C TRP A 125 5.30 7.17 7.10
N ARG A 126 5.66 7.63 8.31
CA ARG A 126 5.09 7.12 9.57
C ARG A 126 3.58 7.36 9.62
N THR A 127 3.15 8.57 9.29
CA THR A 127 1.72 8.91 9.28
C THR A 127 0.96 8.19 8.18
N ILE A 128 1.55 8.08 6.98
CA ILE A 128 0.96 7.31 5.87
C ILE A 128 0.75 5.85 6.31
N THR A 129 1.78 5.25 6.91
CA THR A 129 1.74 3.85 7.36
C THR A 129 0.63 3.61 8.36
N TYR A 130 0.48 4.50 9.35
CA TYR A 130 -0.61 4.40 10.32
C TYR A 130 -1.99 4.51 9.66
N ASN A 131 -2.19 5.52 8.82
CA ASN A 131 -3.46 5.71 8.11
C ASN A 131 -3.81 4.49 7.25
N MET A 132 -2.81 3.89 6.59
CA MET A 132 -2.99 2.71 5.76
C MET A 132 -3.28 1.45 6.59
N ASN A 133 -2.59 1.27 7.71
CA ASN A 133 -2.88 0.18 8.65
C ASN A 133 -4.30 0.27 9.21
N GLN A 134 -4.73 1.47 9.60
CA GLN A 134 -6.08 1.70 10.09
C GLN A 134 -7.12 1.47 8.98
N TYR A 135 -6.88 1.99 7.77
CA TYR A 135 -7.76 1.75 6.63
C TYR A 135 -7.98 0.25 6.37
N LEU A 136 -6.91 -0.54 6.38
CA LEU A 136 -6.99 -1.99 6.15
C LEU A 136 -7.81 -2.71 7.22
N PHE A 137 -7.65 -2.29 8.48
CA PHE A 137 -8.40 -2.85 9.59
C PHE A 137 -9.89 -2.48 9.54
N ASP A 138 -10.19 -1.21 9.34
CA ASP A 138 -11.57 -0.68 9.32
C ASP A 138 -12.39 -1.28 8.16
N HIS A 139 -11.74 -1.60 7.04
CA HIS A 139 -12.38 -2.23 5.87
C HIS A 139 -12.32 -3.76 5.90
N GLY A 140 -11.81 -4.37 6.97
CA GLY A 140 -11.71 -5.84 7.09
C GLY A 140 -10.77 -6.50 6.07
N LEU A 141 -9.88 -5.73 5.45
CA LEU A 141 -8.86 -6.21 4.52
C LEU A 141 -7.67 -6.84 5.25
N TRP A 142 -7.50 -6.50 6.54
CA TRP A 142 -6.53 -7.10 7.45
C TRP A 142 -7.17 -7.39 8.81
N ASN A 143 -6.72 -8.43 9.50
CA ASN A 143 -7.32 -8.87 10.77
C ASN A 143 -6.97 -7.96 11.96
N THR A 144 -5.97 -7.09 11.81
CA THR A 144 -5.43 -6.23 12.86
C THR A 144 -5.10 -4.84 12.29
N PRO A 145 -4.86 -3.83 13.12
CA PRO A 145 -4.37 -2.54 12.66
C PRO A 145 -2.83 -2.49 12.51
N TYR A 146 -2.17 -3.63 12.23
CA TYR A 146 -0.71 -3.73 12.29
C TYR A 146 -0.06 -4.29 11.02
N ARG A 147 -0.72 -4.22 9.84
CA ARG A 147 -0.22 -4.84 8.60
C ARG A 147 1.23 -4.47 8.27
N PHE A 148 1.55 -3.19 8.27
CA PHE A 148 2.90 -2.68 8.05
C PHE A 148 3.57 -2.48 9.41
N TYR A 149 4.73 -3.10 9.60
CA TYR A 149 5.43 -3.08 10.88
C TYR A 149 6.03 -1.71 11.19
N ASP A 150 6.56 -1.04 10.16
CA ASP A 150 7.14 0.29 10.21
C ASP A 150 6.95 1.08 8.91
N GLU A 151 7.40 2.33 8.93
CA GLU A 151 7.35 3.25 7.80
C GLU A 151 8.10 2.73 6.56
N GLU A 152 9.22 2.03 6.76
CA GLU A 152 10.00 1.45 5.68
C GLU A 152 9.25 0.32 4.97
N ASP A 153 8.48 -0.49 5.69
CA ASP A 153 7.68 -1.56 5.11
C ASP A 153 6.55 -1.03 4.22
N CYS A 154 5.88 0.05 4.62
CA CYS A 154 4.87 0.71 3.78
C CYS A 154 5.50 1.36 2.54
N HIS A 155 6.62 2.06 2.70
CA HIS A 155 7.36 2.67 1.58
C HIS A 155 7.80 1.61 0.57
N ARG A 156 8.34 0.47 1.04
CA ARG A 156 8.74 -0.64 0.18
C ARG A 156 7.56 -1.23 -0.60
N TYR A 157 6.39 -1.33 0.02
CA TYR A 157 5.18 -1.75 -0.69
C TYR A 157 4.81 -0.76 -1.79
N PHE A 158 4.83 0.55 -1.49
CA PHE A 158 4.60 1.58 -2.49
C PHE A 158 5.62 1.52 -3.65
N LEU A 159 6.91 1.33 -3.36
CA LEU A 159 7.93 1.19 -4.41
C LEU A 159 7.62 0.03 -5.35
N ARG A 160 7.20 -1.12 -4.82
CA ARG A 160 6.76 -2.28 -5.65
C ARG A 160 5.53 -1.97 -6.52
N LEU A 161 4.68 -1.02 -6.14
CA LEU A 161 3.55 -0.59 -6.95
C LEU A 161 3.97 0.25 -8.17
N ILE A 162 5.05 1.03 -8.04
CA ILE A 162 5.53 1.92 -9.11
C ILE A 162 6.67 1.32 -9.93
N GLU A 163 7.44 0.39 -9.36
CA GLU A 163 8.59 -0.23 -10.00
C GLU A 163 8.19 -0.99 -11.28
N GLY A 164 9.00 -0.84 -12.33
CA GLY A 164 8.77 -1.49 -13.62
C GLY A 164 7.65 -0.88 -14.48
N LYS A 165 7.01 0.21 -14.05
CA LYS A 165 5.97 0.90 -14.82
C LYS A 165 6.54 2.13 -15.52
N THR A 166 6.19 2.29 -16.79
CA THR A 166 6.53 3.49 -17.57
C THR A 166 5.39 4.51 -17.47
N PHE A 167 5.69 5.68 -16.93
CA PHE A 167 4.74 6.78 -16.86
C PHE A 167 5.03 7.76 -17.99
N LYS A 168 4.16 7.82 -19.00
CA LYS A 168 4.26 8.87 -20.02
C LYS A 168 3.94 10.20 -19.34
N LYS A 169 4.89 11.14 -19.36
CA LYS A 169 4.68 12.51 -18.93
C LYS A 169 3.54 13.09 -19.77
N GLN A 170 2.49 13.59 -19.13
CA GLN A 170 1.32 14.11 -19.84
C GLN A 170 1.64 15.53 -20.31
N GLY A 171 2.17 15.63 -21.53
CA GLY A 171 2.48 16.83 -22.32
C GLY A 171 3.28 16.34 -23.53
N ASP A 172 2.79 16.35 -24.76
CA ASP A 172 2.07 17.41 -25.46
C ASP A 172 0.75 16.94 -26.12
N PRO A 173 -0.17 17.85 -26.48
CA PRO A 173 -1.24 17.51 -27.43
C PRO A 173 -0.61 16.98 -28.73
N PRO A 174 -1.27 16.05 -29.45
CA PRO A 174 -0.78 15.65 -30.77
C PRO A 174 -0.90 16.89 -31.67
N THR A 175 0.21 17.58 -31.92
CA THR A 175 0.32 18.50 -33.05
C THR A 175 0.09 17.67 -34.30
N SER A 176 -1.14 17.75 -34.80
CA SER A 176 -1.52 17.34 -36.14
C SER A 176 -0.70 18.17 -37.12
N ASN A 177 0.45 17.64 -37.53
CA ASN A 177 1.14 18.15 -38.69
C ASN A 177 0.49 17.51 -39.91
N VAL A 178 -0.57 18.17 -40.38
CA VAL A 178 -0.99 18.08 -41.78
C VAL A 178 0.09 18.76 -42.60
N THR A 179 0.80 17.98 -43.41
CA THR A 179 1.35 18.47 -44.68
C THR A 179 1.18 17.37 -45.72
N ASP A 180 0.23 17.61 -46.62
CA ASP A 180 0.00 16.85 -47.85
C ASP A 180 1.19 16.94 -48.80
N ALA A 181 1.54 15.83 -49.46
CA ALA A 181 2.02 15.77 -50.85
C ALA A 181 2.10 14.31 -51.38
N GLN A 182 0.94 13.78 -51.77
CA GLN A 182 0.61 13.13 -53.04
C GLN A 182 1.58 12.08 -53.68
N SER A 183 1.10 10.85 -53.85
CA SER A 183 0.97 10.17 -55.16
C SER A 183 0.38 8.74 -55.04
N ASN A 184 -0.89 8.62 -55.45
CA ASN A 184 -1.57 7.54 -56.20
C ASN A 184 -1.27 6.07 -55.89
N ASP A 185 -2.30 5.31 -55.44
CA ASP A 185 -2.99 4.34 -56.32
C ASP A 185 -4.33 3.85 -55.72
N GLU A 186 -5.29 3.54 -56.59
CA GLU A 186 -6.67 3.14 -56.29
C GLU A 186 -6.80 1.72 -55.70
N THR A 187 -7.75 1.49 -54.78
CA THR A 187 -8.90 0.55 -54.96
C THR A 187 -9.61 0.22 -53.63
N ALA A 188 -10.86 0.71 -53.55
CA ALA A 188 -12.06 0.19 -52.87
C ALA A 188 -12.00 -0.54 -51.50
N GLY A 189 -12.62 0.09 -50.48
CA GLY A 189 -13.12 -0.56 -49.27
C GLY A 189 -13.89 0.40 -48.33
N THR A 190 -15.19 0.12 -48.15
CA THR A 190 -16.26 0.66 -47.27
C THR A 190 -15.88 1.41 -45.97
N PRO A 191 -16.72 2.37 -45.47
CA PRO A 191 -16.33 3.34 -44.45
C PRO A 191 -16.17 2.74 -43.05
N ASN A 192 -15.08 3.15 -42.39
CA ASN A 192 -14.83 3.00 -40.97
C ASN A 192 -15.89 3.75 -40.15
N GLU A 193 -16.77 3.00 -39.49
CA GLU A 193 -17.38 3.48 -38.24
C GLU A 193 -16.55 2.88 -37.10
N ALA A 194 -15.42 3.54 -36.81
CA ALA A 194 -14.67 3.27 -35.61
C ALA A 194 -15.57 3.69 -34.43
N ALA A 195 -16.31 2.72 -33.89
CA ALA A 195 -16.99 2.86 -32.63
C ALA A 195 -15.92 3.20 -31.58
N GLU A 196 -15.76 4.50 -31.29
CA GLU A 196 -15.10 4.97 -30.09
C GLU A 196 -15.90 4.44 -28.91
N SER A 197 -15.51 3.28 -28.41
CA SER A 197 -16.07 2.69 -27.21
C SER A 197 -15.58 3.49 -26.01
N PHE A 198 -16.36 4.50 -25.62
CA PHE A 198 -16.14 5.18 -24.36
C PHE A 198 -16.54 4.24 -23.21
N THR A 199 -15.54 3.73 -22.48
CA THR A 199 -15.79 2.96 -21.26
C THR A 199 -15.90 3.94 -20.09
N PHE A 200 -17.11 4.10 -19.55
CA PHE A 200 -17.33 4.87 -18.33
C PHE A 200 -16.66 4.15 -17.16
N HIS A 201 -15.54 4.69 -16.67
CA HIS A 201 -14.92 4.24 -15.43
C HIS A 201 -15.59 4.97 -14.27
N SER A 202 -16.53 4.31 -13.59
CA SER A 202 -17.02 4.76 -12.29
C SER A 202 -15.94 4.49 -11.24
N GLY A 203 -14.97 5.40 -11.14
CA GLY A 203 -13.89 5.31 -10.16
C GLY A 203 -12.75 6.29 -10.42
N PRO A 204 -11.96 6.65 -9.39
CA PRO A 204 -10.74 7.43 -9.55
C PRO A 204 -9.82 6.76 -10.60
N ASN A 205 -9.23 7.54 -11.51
CA ASN A 205 -8.31 7.00 -12.51
C ASN A 205 -7.02 6.54 -11.82
N TYR A 206 -6.97 5.25 -11.47
CA TYR A 206 -5.85 4.60 -10.78
C TYR A 206 -4.51 4.94 -11.42
N GLN A 207 -4.43 4.87 -12.75
CA GLN A 207 -3.19 5.16 -13.49
C GLN A 207 -2.72 6.62 -13.32
N LYS A 208 -3.68 7.56 -13.24
CA LYS A 208 -3.38 8.98 -13.00
C LYS A 208 -2.84 9.24 -11.59
N TYR A 209 -3.40 8.59 -10.57
CA TYR A 209 -2.86 8.70 -9.21
C TYR A 209 -1.50 8.03 -9.11
N LEU A 210 -1.34 6.88 -9.76
CA LEU A 210 -0.09 6.13 -9.76
C LEU A 210 1.05 6.94 -10.40
N SER A 211 0.80 7.57 -11.57
CA SER A 211 1.80 8.42 -12.23
C SER A 211 2.16 9.65 -11.40
N LYS A 212 1.16 10.31 -10.80
CA LYS A 212 1.35 11.48 -9.94
C LYS A 212 2.16 11.15 -8.69
N ALA A 213 1.87 10.02 -8.04
CA ALA A 213 2.60 9.58 -6.85
C ALA A 213 4.04 9.18 -7.19
N ALA A 214 4.26 8.51 -8.33
CA ALA A 214 5.59 8.17 -8.81
C ALA A 214 6.44 9.41 -9.12
N GLU A 215 5.86 10.45 -9.74
CA GLU A 215 6.54 11.72 -9.99
C GLU A 215 7.00 12.38 -8.68
N ILE A 216 6.15 12.36 -7.65
CA ILE A 216 6.47 12.91 -6.33
C ILE A 216 7.60 12.12 -5.66
N GLU A 217 7.57 10.79 -5.73
CA GLU A 217 8.65 9.96 -5.20
C GLU A 217 9.98 10.20 -5.93
N GLN A 218 9.94 10.33 -7.26
CA GLN A 218 11.14 10.64 -8.05
C GLN A 218 11.74 11.99 -7.63
N GLN A 219 10.92 13.03 -7.52
CA GLN A 219 11.36 14.34 -7.05
C GLN A 219 11.93 14.28 -5.62
N SER A 220 11.30 13.50 -4.74
CA SER A 220 11.77 13.24 -3.37
C SER A 220 13.16 12.60 -3.35
N GLN A 221 13.38 11.60 -4.22
CA GLN A 221 14.68 10.94 -4.36
C GLN A 221 15.75 11.86 -4.93
N ASP A 222 15.43 12.61 -5.97
CA ASP A 222 16.37 13.57 -6.59
C ASP A 222 16.83 14.60 -5.56
N ASN A 223 15.89 15.21 -4.82
CA ASN A 223 16.18 16.16 -3.76
C ASN A 223 17.04 15.53 -2.64
N TYR A 224 16.73 14.30 -2.25
CA TYR A 224 17.46 13.58 -1.21
C TYR A 224 18.92 13.31 -1.60
N TRP A 225 19.16 12.88 -2.84
CA TRP A 225 20.51 12.59 -3.33
C TRP A 225 21.32 13.85 -3.61
N GLN A 226 20.70 14.90 -4.17
CA GLN A 226 21.35 16.19 -4.39
C GLN A 226 21.82 16.82 -3.08
N GLY A 227 20.99 16.76 -2.02
CA GLY A 227 21.37 17.26 -0.70
C GLY A 227 22.49 16.44 -0.03
N ARG A 228 22.62 15.15 -0.35
CA ARG A 228 23.62 14.25 0.24
C ARG A 228 24.95 14.25 -0.52
N HIS A 229 24.92 14.51 -1.81
CA HIS A 229 26.07 14.52 -2.70
C HIS A 229 26.03 15.72 -3.65
N PRO A 230 26.24 16.95 -3.12
CA PRO A 230 26.20 18.16 -3.93
C PRO A 230 27.28 18.18 -5.02
N ASP A 231 28.34 17.38 -4.86
CA ASP A 231 29.48 17.32 -5.79
C ASP A 231 29.25 16.40 -7.01
N ILE A 232 28.15 15.63 -7.06
CA ILE A 232 27.86 14.74 -8.20
C ILE A 232 27.50 15.54 -9.46
N ASP A 233 26.80 16.66 -9.29
CA ASP A 233 26.48 17.58 -10.40
C ASP A 233 27.71 18.37 -10.88
N ALA A 234 28.84 18.29 -10.16
CA ALA A 234 30.10 18.95 -10.47
C ALA A 234 31.16 18.02 -11.08
N LEU A 235 30.83 16.75 -11.31
CA LEU A 235 31.74 15.81 -12.01
C LEU A 235 31.66 16.05 -13.53
N PRO A 236 32.80 16.33 -14.19
CA PRO A 236 32.88 16.64 -15.62
C PRO A 236 32.63 15.42 -16.53
#